data_AF-A0A497BUH6-F1
#
_entry.id   AF-A0A497BUH6-F1
#
_cell.length_a   1.000
_cell.length_b   1.000
_cell.length_c   1.000
_cell.angle_alpha   90.00
_cell.angle_beta   90.00
_cell.angle_gamma   90.00
#
_symmetry.space_group_name_H-M   'P 1'
#
loop_
_entity.id
_entity.type
_entity.pdbx_description
1 polymer ?
#
loop_
_entity_poly.entity_id
_entity_poly.type
_entity_poly.pdbx_seq_one_letter_code
_entity_poly.pdbx_strand_id
1 'polypeptide(L)'
;MRDLRTWQAESLANLLAGGPVCQHAARYIIRNSVEIGFARQSTAARWTLGGKIELSSAFYSLETDPASPASLGSIVHEATHLEQGAALALTVAGEVGGWRVEYEARRELGRPIGDPHWGAVYTTPEIPTRGDLRQARREMLRITSYRYLIWLLPLQPNLVTRGVEAVQTILWRKSRA
;
A
#
# COMPACT_ATOMS: atom_id res chain seq x y z
N MET A 1 -26.10 -11.64 1.20
CA MET A 1 -25.01 -10.86 0.58
C MET A 1 -24.16 -10.30 1.71
N ARG A 2 -22.84 -10.44 1.61
CA ARG A 2 -21.90 -9.84 2.59
C ARG A 2 -21.88 -8.32 2.37
N ASP A 3 -21.96 -7.54 3.44
CA ASP A 3 -21.79 -6.08 3.35
C ASP A 3 -20.32 -5.65 3.52
N LEU A 4 -20.03 -4.37 3.23
CA LEU A 4 -18.67 -3.84 3.29
C LEU A 4 -18.06 -3.89 4.69
N ARG A 5 -18.86 -3.70 5.75
CA ARG A 5 -18.37 -3.70 7.13
C ARG A 5 -17.98 -5.11 7.56
N THR A 6 -18.81 -6.10 7.23
CA THR A 6 -18.48 -7.52 7.45
C THR A 6 -17.23 -7.91 6.68
N TRP A 7 -17.14 -7.53 5.40
CA TRP A 7 -15.96 -7.82 4.58
C TRP A 7 -14.69 -7.21 5.17
N GLN A 8 -14.73 -5.92 5.52
CA GLN A 8 -13.59 -5.23 6.12
C GLN A 8 -13.19 -5.87 7.46
N ALA A 9 -14.15 -6.20 8.33
CA ALA A 9 -13.87 -6.85 9.60
C ALA A 9 -13.20 -8.22 9.42
N GLU A 10 -13.70 -9.03 8.48
CA GLU A 10 -13.11 -10.32 8.13
C GLU A 10 -11.69 -10.17 7.57
N SER A 11 -11.44 -9.21 6.68
CA SER A 11 -10.09 -8.96 6.15
C SER A 11 -9.11 -8.51 7.24
N LEU A 12 -9.54 -7.64 8.16
CA LEU A 12 -8.69 -7.21 9.28
C LEU A 12 -8.43 -8.36 10.27
N ALA A 13 -9.41 -9.23 10.50
CA ALA A 13 -9.22 -10.42 11.32
C ALA A 13 -8.20 -11.38 10.70
N ASN A 14 -8.25 -11.60 9.38
CA ASN A 14 -7.26 -12.41 8.66
C ASN A 14 -5.85 -11.80 8.73
N LEU A 15 -5.72 -10.47 8.61
CA LEU A 15 -4.41 -9.81 8.81
C LEU A 15 -3.89 -9.95 10.24
N LEU A 16 -4.75 -9.84 11.25
CA LEU A 16 -4.38 -10.06 12.65
C LEU A 16 -3.93 -11.51 12.94
N ALA A 17 -4.47 -12.48 12.20
CA ALA A 17 -4.06 -13.88 12.28
C ALA A 17 -2.77 -14.19 11.47
N GLY A 18 -2.30 -13.26 10.65
CA GLY A 18 -1.05 -13.36 9.90
C GLY A 18 0.20 -13.13 10.77
N GLY A 19 1.32 -12.87 10.11
CA GLY A 19 2.59 -12.57 10.78
C GLY A 19 2.72 -11.11 11.26
N PRO A 20 3.89 -10.73 11.78
CA PRO A 20 4.14 -9.40 12.34
C PRO A 20 3.81 -8.23 11.40
N VAL A 21 4.11 -8.33 10.11
CA VAL A 21 3.84 -7.27 9.12
C VAL A 21 2.33 -7.11 8.92
N CYS A 22 1.61 -8.22 8.74
CA CYS A 22 0.15 -8.20 8.62
C CYS A 22 -0.52 -7.63 9.88
N GLN A 23 -0.07 -8.07 11.06
CA GLN A 23 -0.58 -7.61 12.34
C GLN A 23 -0.36 -6.11 12.57
N HIS A 24 0.82 -5.61 12.19
CA HIS A 24 1.15 -4.18 12.28
C HIS A 24 0.19 -3.34 11.45
N ALA A 25 0.00 -3.69 10.17
CA ALA A 25 -0.92 -3.00 9.29
C ALA A 25 -2.37 -3.03 9.80
N ALA A 26 -2.86 -4.19 10.26
CA ALA A 26 -4.20 -4.30 10.82
C ALA A 26 -4.39 -3.41 12.06
N ARG A 27 -3.42 -3.40 12.98
CA ARG A 27 -3.46 -2.53 14.16
C ARG A 27 -3.43 -1.05 13.77
N TYR A 28 -2.63 -0.68 12.78
CA TYR A 28 -2.61 0.69 12.26
C TYR A 28 -3.99 1.10 11.74
N ILE A 29 -4.61 0.27 10.88
CA ILE A 29 -5.94 0.51 10.31
C ILE A 29 -6.99 0.67 11.42
N ILE A 30 -7.01 -0.26 12.38
CA ILE A 30 -7.99 -0.25 13.48
C ILE A 30 -7.80 1.00 14.35
N ARG A 31 -6.58 1.30 14.80
CA ARG A 31 -6.28 2.45 15.67
C ARG A 31 -6.60 3.78 15.01
N ASN A 32 -6.45 3.87 13.69
CA ASN A 32 -6.67 5.09 12.94
C ASN A 32 -8.06 5.17 12.28
N SER A 33 -8.90 4.16 12.49
CA SER A 33 -10.22 4.02 11.87
C SER A 33 -10.17 4.19 10.35
N VAL A 34 -9.17 3.59 9.71
CA VAL A 34 -9.01 3.65 8.25
C VAL A 34 -10.15 2.87 7.60
N GLU A 35 -10.92 3.55 6.76
CA GLU A 35 -11.97 2.94 5.95
C GLU A 35 -11.36 2.19 4.77
N ILE A 36 -11.90 1.01 4.46
CA ILE A 36 -11.54 0.23 3.27
C ILE A 36 -12.77 0.15 2.36
N GLY A 37 -12.61 0.58 1.12
CA GLY A 37 -13.68 0.57 0.12
C GLY A 37 -13.23 0.03 -1.23
N PHE A 38 -14.13 0.09 -2.21
CA PHE A 38 -13.85 -0.29 -3.60
C PHE A 38 -14.10 0.90 -4.51
N ALA A 39 -13.17 1.18 -5.43
CA ALA A 39 -13.27 2.26 -6.39
C ALA A 39 -12.68 1.84 -7.75
N ARG A 40 -13.19 2.43 -8.84
CA ARG A 40 -12.64 2.20 -10.17
C ARG A 40 -11.28 2.90 -10.30
N GLN A 41 -10.24 2.12 -10.61
CA GLN A 41 -8.86 2.61 -10.78
C GLN A 41 -8.03 1.63 -11.62
N SER A 42 -6.86 2.07 -12.09
CA SER A 42 -5.97 1.25 -12.92
C SER A 42 -4.96 0.41 -12.13
N THR A 43 -4.74 0.73 -10.85
CA THR A 43 -3.88 -0.03 -9.92
C THR A 43 -4.69 -1.07 -9.15
N ALA A 44 -4.03 -1.92 -8.37
CA ALA A 44 -4.72 -2.90 -7.52
C ALA A 44 -5.45 -2.24 -6.34
N ALA A 45 -4.82 -1.23 -5.75
CA ALA A 45 -5.35 -0.41 -4.68
C ALA A 45 -4.75 1.00 -4.73
N ARG A 46 -5.26 1.88 -3.86
CA ARG A 46 -4.68 3.19 -3.54
C ARG A 46 -5.07 3.62 -2.13
N TRP A 47 -4.21 4.39 -1.50
CA TRP A 47 -4.57 5.24 -0.38
C TRP A 47 -5.07 6.62 -0.86
N THR A 48 -5.80 7.33 -0.01
CA THR A 48 -6.32 8.66 -0.31
C THR A 48 -5.81 9.70 0.69
N LEU A 49 -5.71 10.97 0.28
CA LEU A 49 -5.35 12.07 1.19
C LEU A 49 -6.31 12.23 2.38
N GLY A 50 -7.52 11.68 2.28
CA GLY A 50 -8.50 11.63 3.36
C GLY A 50 -8.30 10.50 4.37
N GLY A 51 -7.28 9.65 4.19
CA GLY A 51 -6.95 8.56 5.12
C GLY A 51 -7.72 7.26 4.88
N LYS A 52 -8.20 7.02 3.65
CA LYS A 52 -8.92 5.78 3.26
C LYS A 52 -8.08 4.91 2.35
N ILE A 53 -8.35 3.62 2.36
CA ILE A 53 -7.84 2.63 1.40
C ILE A 53 -8.96 2.28 0.43
N GLU A 54 -8.67 2.29 -0.86
CA GLU A 54 -9.60 1.88 -1.90
C GLU A 54 -8.97 0.77 -2.74
N LEU A 55 -9.61 -0.39 -2.72
CA LEU A 55 -9.30 -1.50 -3.61
C LEU A 55 -9.92 -1.27 -4.98
N SER A 56 -9.27 -1.77 -6.02
CA SER A 56 -9.78 -1.60 -7.37
C SER A 56 -10.98 -2.49 -7.63
N SER A 57 -12.10 -1.88 -8.01
CA SER A 57 -13.30 -2.63 -8.40
C SER A 57 -13.15 -3.44 -9.69
N ALA A 58 -12.05 -3.26 -10.42
CA ALA A 58 -11.70 -4.09 -11.58
C ALA A 58 -11.10 -5.45 -11.18
N PHE A 59 -10.53 -5.55 -9.97
CA PHE A 59 -9.84 -6.75 -9.47
C PHE A 59 -10.52 -7.36 -8.25
N TYR A 60 -11.21 -6.54 -7.46
CA TYR A 60 -11.76 -6.93 -6.16
C TYR A 60 -13.20 -6.45 -6.02
N SER A 61 -13.98 -7.18 -5.23
CA SER A 61 -15.37 -6.86 -4.90
C SER A 61 -15.72 -7.46 -3.53
N LEU A 62 -16.96 -7.27 -3.07
CA LEU A 62 -17.46 -7.92 -1.86
C LEU A 62 -17.51 -9.46 -1.96
N GLU A 63 -17.46 -9.99 -3.18
CA GLU A 63 -17.39 -11.43 -3.46
C GLU A 63 -15.96 -11.95 -3.40
N THR A 64 -14.95 -11.07 -3.46
CA THR A 64 -13.55 -11.46 -3.22
C THR A 64 -13.43 -12.02 -1.81
N ASP A 65 -12.75 -13.15 -1.68
CA ASP A 65 -12.45 -13.75 -0.38
C ASP A 65 -11.69 -12.72 0.50
N PRO A 66 -12.22 -12.34 1.67
CA PRO A 66 -11.54 -11.43 2.58
C PRO A 66 -10.20 -11.99 3.10
N ALA A 67 -9.97 -13.30 3.00
CA ALA A 67 -8.70 -13.96 3.29
C ALA A 67 -7.76 -14.02 2.07
N SER A 68 -8.17 -13.51 0.90
CA SER A 68 -7.35 -13.50 -0.31
C SER A 68 -6.02 -12.83 -0.03
N PRO A 69 -4.87 -13.54 -0.14
CA PRO A 69 -3.59 -12.94 0.16
C PRO A 69 -3.29 -11.74 -0.76
N ALA A 70 -3.95 -11.62 -1.92
CA ALA A 70 -3.67 -10.55 -2.89
C ALA A 70 -4.31 -9.26 -2.42
N SER A 71 -5.59 -9.35 -2.08
CA SER A 71 -6.31 -8.25 -1.46
C SER A 71 -5.66 -7.83 -0.15
N LEU A 72 -5.29 -8.78 0.71
CA LEU A 72 -4.64 -8.49 1.98
C LEU A 72 -3.25 -7.85 1.81
N GLY A 73 -2.43 -8.34 0.89
CA GLY A 73 -1.14 -7.73 0.54
C GLY A 73 -1.29 -6.28 0.07
N SER A 74 -2.26 -6.01 -0.82
CA SER A 74 -2.55 -4.64 -1.26
C SER A 74 -3.05 -3.76 -0.11
N ILE A 75 -3.86 -4.27 0.82
CA ILE A 75 -4.27 -3.50 2.02
C ILE A 75 -3.06 -3.13 2.87
N VAL A 76 -2.12 -4.06 3.08
CA VAL A 76 -0.88 -3.79 3.83
C VAL A 76 -0.06 -2.71 3.15
N HIS A 77 0.09 -2.79 1.83
CA HIS A 77 0.78 -1.78 1.02
C HIS A 77 0.21 -0.37 1.25
N GLU A 78 -1.10 -0.21 1.07
CA GLU A 78 -1.74 1.10 1.20
C GLU A 78 -1.73 1.61 2.65
N ALA A 79 -1.84 0.72 3.64
CA ALA A 79 -1.69 1.08 5.05
C ALA A 79 -0.30 1.66 5.34
N THR A 80 0.74 1.09 4.73
CA THR A 80 2.11 1.60 4.86
C THR A 80 2.26 2.99 4.26
N HIS A 81 1.61 3.29 3.13
CA HIS A 81 1.61 4.66 2.61
C HIS A 81 0.91 5.67 3.51
N LEU A 82 -0.20 5.27 4.14
CA LEU A 82 -0.86 6.11 5.14
C LEU A 82 0.05 6.38 6.34
N GLU A 83 0.81 5.37 6.81
CA GLU A 83 1.76 5.51 7.92
C GLU A 83 2.99 6.34 7.56
N GLN A 84 3.51 6.20 6.33
CA GLN A 84 4.65 6.96 5.81
C GLN A 84 4.35 8.46 5.68
N GLY A 85 3.08 8.82 5.47
CA GLY A 85 2.68 10.17 5.09
C GLY A 85 2.94 10.48 3.61
N ALA A 86 2.15 11.41 3.04
CA ALA A 86 2.19 11.70 1.61
C ALA A 86 3.57 12.14 1.11
N ALA A 87 4.40 12.75 1.96
CA ALA A 87 5.69 13.26 1.54
C ALA A 87 6.63 12.13 1.10
N LEU A 88 6.57 10.99 1.79
CA LEU A 88 7.33 9.79 1.48
C LEU A 88 6.57 8.86 0.55
N ALA A 89 5.27 8.65 0.78
CA ALA A 89 4.44 7.76 -0.04
C ALA A 89 4.44 8.16 -1.53
N LEU A 90 4.45 9.46 -1.85
CA LEU A 90 4.53 9.96 -3.24
C LEU A 90 5.97 10.03 -3.76
N THR A 91 6.79 9.03 -3.46
CA THR A 91 8.19 8.93 -3.89
C THR A 91 8.51 7.48 -4.22
N VAL A 92 9.57 7.25 -5.00
CA VAL A 92 10.06 5.89 -5.24
C VAL A 92 10.53 5.22 -3.95
N ALA A 93 11.12 5.96 -3.01
CA ALA A 93 11.50 5.39 -1.72
C ALA A 93 10.30 4.89 -0.93
N GLY A 94 9.18 5.63 -0.94
CA GLY A 94 7.93 5.21 -0.31
C GLY A 94 7.35 3.95 -0.94
N GLU A 95 7.30 3.92 -2.27
CA GLU A 95 6.85 2.77 -3.08
C GLU A 95 7.71 1.53 -2.84
N VAL A 96 9.05 1.66 -2.82
CA VAL A 96 9.94 0.55 -2.43
C VAL A 96 9.56 0.01 -1.04
N GLY A 97 9.25 0.91 -0.09
CA GLY A 97 8.76 0.53 1.23
C GLY A 97 7.45 -0.25 1.17
N GLY A 98 6.45 0.26 0.44
CA GLY A 98 5.14 -0.38 0.25
C GLY A 98 5.25 -1.78 -0.39
N TRP A 99 6.04 -1.89 -1.44
CA TRP A 99 6.31 -3.15 -2.12
C TRP A 99 7.04 -4.17 -1.23
N ARG A 100 8.01 -3.71 -0.43
CA ARG A 100 8.74 -4.59 0.48
C ARG A 100 7.82 -5.19 1.54
N VAL A 101 6.94 -4.40 2.13
CA VAL A 101 5.99 -4.88 3.14
C VAL A 101 4.91 -5.76 2.53
N GLU A 102 4.45 -5.46 1.31
CA GLU A 102 3.49 -6.32 0.61
C GLU A 102 4.11 -7.68 0.31
N TYR A 103 5.35 -7.71 -0.17
CA TYR A 103 6.09 -8.94 -0.41
C TYR A 103 6.22 -9.78 0.87
N GLU A 104 6.56 -9.16 2.01
CA GLU A 104 6.67 -9.86 3.28
C GLU A 104 5.31 -10.34 3.80
N ALA A 105 4.27 -9.51 3.75
CA ALA A 105 2.90 -9.91 4.12
C ALA A 105 2.42 -11.11 3.30
N ARG A 106 2.70 -11.13 2.00
CA ARG A 106 2.40 -12.25 1.11
C ARG A 106 3.09 -13.54 1.53
N ARG A 107 4.33 -13.46 2.05
CA ARG A 107 5.04 -14.61 2.64
C ARG A 107 4.38 -15.07 3.93
N GLU A 108 4.05 -14.15 4.83
CA GLU A 108 3.35 -14.44 6.10
C GLU A 108 2.00 -15.12 5.88
N LEU A 109 1.29 -14.75 4.81
CA LEU A 109 -0.01 -15.32 4.41
C LEU A 109 0.13 -16.63 3.60
N GLY A 110 1.33 -17.21 3.51
CA GLY A 110 1.57 -18.49 2.82
C GLY A 110 1.47 -18.43 1.30
N ARG A 111 1.46 -17.24 0.70
CA ARG A 111 1.37 -17.03 -0.76
C ARG A 111 2.45 -16.06 -1.26
N PRO A 112 3.75 -16.44 -1.17
CA PRO A 112 4.86 -15.60 -1.60
C PRO A 112 4.70 -15.18 -3.07
N ILE A 113 5.20 -14.00 -3.41
CA ILE A 113 5.25 -13.51 -4.78
C ILE A 113 6.47 -14.16 -5.46
N GLY A 114 6.24 -14.88 -6.56
CA GLY A 114 7.29 -15.60 -7.29
C GLY A 114 7.98 -14.80 -8.41
N ASP A 115 7.57 -13.54 -8.63
CA ASP A 115 8.13 -12.70 -9.68
C ASP A 115 9.53 -12.21 -9.29
N PRO A 116 10.58 -12.47 -10.09
CA PRO A 116 11.95 -12.11 -9.76
C PRO A 116 12.16 -10.59 -9.67
N HIS A 117 11.37 -9.78 -10.37
CA HIS A 117 11.49 -8.32 -10.32
C HIS A 117 10.96 -7.76 -8.99
N TRP A 118 9.99 -8.42 -8.36
CA TRP A 118 9.60 -8.12 -6.97
C TRP A 118 10.74 -8.39 -6.00
N GLY A 119 11.44 -9.52 -6.19
CA GLY A 119 12.62 -9.87 -5.40
C GLY A 119 13.70 -8.79 -5.47
N ALA A 120 13.94 -8.20 -6.65
CA ALA A 120 14.91 -7.12 -6.83
C ALA A 120 14.50 -5.80 -6.14
N VAL A 121 13.19 -5.52 -6.02
CA VAL A 121 12.70 -4.37 -5.22
C VAL A 121 12.85 -4.66 -3.73
N TYR A 122 12.47 -5.87 -3.30
CA TYR A 122 12.57 -6.31 -1.90
C TYR A 122 14.00 -6.20 -1.35
N THR A 123 15.00 -6.62 -2.12
CA THR A 123 16.43 -6.60 -1.74
C THR A 123 17.09 -5.22 -1.79
N THR A 124 16.35 -4.17 -2.17
CA THR A 124 16.85 -2.80 -2.04
C THR A 124 17.28 -2.57 -0.57
N PRO A 125 18.38 -1.86 -0.27
CA PRO A 125 18.76 -1.57 1.11
C PRO A 125 17.68 -0.82 1.89
N GLU A 126 17.72 -0.91 3.23
CA GLU A 126 16.82 -0.17 4.11
C GLU A 126 17.06 1.35 4.02
N ILE A 127 18.33 1.74 3.88
CA ILE A 127 18.75 3.11 3.59
C ILE A 127 19.25 3.15 2.14
N PRO A 128 18.35 3.32 1.16
CA PRO A 128 18.72 3.23 -0.23
C PRO A 128 19.44 4.48 -0.71
N THR A 129 20.50 4.30 -1.48
CA THR A 129 21.12 5.38 -2.24
C THR A 129 20.22 5.80 -3.41
N ARG A 130 20.51 6.95 -4.02
CA ARG A 130 19.83 7.35 -5.27
C ARG A 130 20.04 6.35 -6.40
N GLY A 131 21.17 5.63 -6.41
CA GLY A 131 21.46 4.56 -7.36
C GLY A 131 20.48 3.40 -7.18
N ASP A 132 20.31 2.96 -5.94
CA ASP A 132 19.40 1.86 -5.58
C ASP A 132 17.96 2.20 -5.94
N LEU A 133 17.50 3.41 -5.62
CA LEU A 133 16.13 3.85 -5.95
C LEU A 133 15.88 3.90 -7.47
N ARG A 134 16.89 4.26 -8.27
CA ARG A 134 16.79 4.22 -9.74
C ARG A 134 16.74 2.78 -10.25
N GLN A 135 17.50 1.86 -9.65
CA GLN A 135 17.41 0.43 -9.98
C GLN A 135 16.03 -0.10 -9.64
N ALA A 136 15.54 0.13 -8.42
CA ALA A 136 14.23 -0.32 -7.97
C ALA A 136 13.10 0.21 -8.87
N ARG A 137 13.15 1.49 -9.27
CA ARG A 137 12.19 2.06 -10.25
C ARG A 137 12.17 1.28 -11.57
N ARG A 138 13.34 0.89 -12.09
CA ARG A 138 13.41 0.11 -13.34
C ARG A 138 12.75 -1.25 -13.18
N GLU A 139 12.97 -1.92 -12.05
CA GLU A 139 12.35 -3.22 -11.79
C GLU A 139 10.83 -3.09 -11.58
N MET A 140 10.35 -2.08 -10.84
CA MET A 140 8.92 -1.81 -10.69
C MET A 140 8.20 -1.57 -12.02
N LEU A 141 8.86 -0.85 -12.95
CA LEU A 141 8.30 -0.60 -14.29
C LEU A 141 8.16 -1.87 -15.14
N ARG A 142 9.01 -2.88 -14.92
CA ARG A 142 8.90 -4.18 -15.60
C ARG A 142 7.68 -4.98 -15.14
N ILE A 143 7.21 -4.71 -13.92
CA ILE A 143 6.10 -5.43 -13.29
C ILE A 143 4.76 -4.75 -13.58
N THR A 144 4.67 -3.44 -13.30
CA THR A 144 3.39 -2.73 -13.27
C THR A 144 3.03 -2.00 -14.56
N SER A 145 3.96 -1.96 -15.52
CA SER A 145 3.90 -1.13 -16.72
C SER A 145 3.86 0.38 -16.43
N TYR A 146 3.91 1.21 -17.48
CA TYR A 146 3.87 2.68 -17.38
C TYR A 146 2.61 3.24 -16.72
N ARG A 147 1.54 2.43 -16.58
CA ARG A 147 0.26 2.84 -15.98
C ARG A 147 0.34 3.07 -14.47
N TYR A 148 1.38 2.57 -13.82
CA TYR A 148 1.65 2.78 -12.39
C TYR A 148 2.27 4.15 -12.09
N LEU A 149 2.63 4.93 -13.11
CA LEU A 149 3.14 6.31 -13.02
C LEU A 149 4.36 6.52 -12.09
N ILE A 150 4.99 5.45 -11.60
CA ILE A 150 6.22 5.48 -10.78
C ILE A 150 7.37 6.28 -11.42
N TRP A 151 7.35 6.43 -12.75
CA TRP A 151 8.31 7.24 -13.50
C TRP A 151 8.17 8.75 -13.23
N LEU A 152 6.98 9.23 -12.85
CA LEU A 152 6.71 10.62 -12.46
C LEU A 152 7.14 10.95 -11.03
N LEU A 153 7.23 9.93 -10.17
CA LEU A 153 7.52 10.17 -8.76
C LEU A 153 8.98 10.62 -8.58
N PRO A 154 9.26 11.57 -7.66
CA PRO A 154 10.62 11.86 -7.24
C PRO A 154 11.24 10.64 -6.54
N LEU A 155 12.57 10.55 -6.51
CA LEU A 155 13.24 9.43 -5.82
C LEU A 155 13.03 9.50 -4.30
N GLN A 156 13.04 10.70 -3.74
CA GLN A 156 12.95 10.99 -2.30
C GLN A 156 12.04 12.20 -2.07
N PRO A 157 11.58 12.45 -0.82
CA PRO A 157 10.74 13.59 -0.51
C PRO A 157 11.35 14.93 -0.94
N ASN A 158 10.52 15.81 -1.49
CA ASN A 158 10.91 17.16 -1.91
C ASN A 158 9.88 18.19 -1.43
N LEU A 159 10.05 19.46 -1.82
CA LEU A 159 9.12 20.54 -1.40
C LEU A 159 7.68 20.28 -1.86
N VAL A 160 7.49 19.70 -3.06
CA VAL A 160 6.16 19.41 -3.59
C VAL A 160 5.49 18.31 -2.77
N THR A 161 6.17 17.19 -2.52
CA THR A 161 5.57 16.07 -1.77
C THR A 161 5.29 16.47 -0.31
N ARG A 162 6.16 17.29 0.30
CA ARG A 162 5.90 17.88 1.63
C ARG A 162 4.72 18.85 1.64
N GLY A 163 4.53 19.63 0.57
CA GLY A 163 3.35 20.45 0.40
C GLY A 163 2.06 19.63 0.36
N VAL A 164 2.08 18.48 -0.33
CA VAL A 164 0.95 17.55 -0.36
C VAL A 164 0.67 16.96 1.03
N GLU A 165 1.71 16.60 1.79
CA GLU A 165 1.55 16.11 3.16
C GLU A 165 0.94 17.16 4.12
N ALA A 166 1.29 18.44 3.95
CA ALA A 166 0.65 19.51 4.71
C ALA A 166 -0.87 19.56 4.44
N VAL A 167 -1.27 19.40 3.17
CA VAL A 167 -2.69 19.30 2.79
C VAL A 167 -3.33 18.04 3.37
N GLN A 168 -2.68 16.88 3.28
CA GLN A 168 -3.15 15.62 3.87
C GLN A 168 -3.44 15.79 5.36
N THR A 169 -2.52 16.40 6.10
CA THR A 169 -2.67 16.62 7.54
C THR A 169 -3.90 17.48 7.87
N ILE A 170 -4.19 18.49 7.05
CA ILE A 170 -5.39 19.32 7.22
C ILE A 170 -6.66 18.52 6.95
N LEU A 171 -6.68 17.74 5.87
CA LEU A 171 -7.84 16.92 5.50
C LEU A 171 -8.14 15.85 6.54
N TRP A 172 -7.10 15.19 7.06
CA TRP A 172 -7.24 14.14 8.06
C TRP A 172 -7.72 14.65 9.42
N ARG A 173 -7.30 15.86 9.82
CA ARG A 173 -7.86 16.50 11.02
C ARG A 173 -9.35 16.78 10.89
N LYS A 174 -9.80 17.17 9.70
CA LYS A 174 -11.23 17.44 9.44
C LYS A 174 -12.09 16.18 9.39
N SER A 175 -11.55 15.03 8.98
CA SER A 175 -12.31 13.78 8.95
C SER A 175 -12.45 13.11 10.33
N ARG A 176 -11.74 13.61 11.35
CA ARG A 176 -11.79 13.12 12.74
C ARG A 176 -12.47 14.08 13.73
N ALA A 177 -12.83 15.28 13.29
CA ALA A 177 -13.55 16.28 14.08
C ALA A 177 -15.06 16.15 13.84
#